data_AF-A0A448ZDZ5-F1
#
_entry.id   AF-A0A448ZDZ5-F1
#
_cell.length_a   1.000
_cell.length_b   1.000
_cell.length_c   1.000
_cell.angle_alpha   90.00
_cell.angle_beta   90.00
_cell.angle_gamma   90.00
#
_symmetry.space_group_name_H-M   'P 1'
#
loop_
_entity.id
_entity.type
_entity.pdbx_description
1 polymer ?
#
loop_
_entity_poly.entity_id
_entity_poly.type
_entity_poly.pdbx_seq_one_letter_code
_entity_poly.pdbx_strand_id
1 'polypeptide(L)'
;MSATDHLVRKEKTQAKLYDVESMMEMKGSEANGYVILLKGSPPSPESSSKKKAKKKKDDNLPLAFMSLTSGNVIDACFGVVNPSRNGDTPARRSARDAKALLDECDVTDAFRQTAVNAYREGFEAVIRYEKEMGKLNCITRCFRSSSIRRKAEEDIHKAFASLVTAVGESKPE
;
A
#
# COMPACT_ATOMS: atom_id res chain seq x y z
N MET A 1 -16.66 11.15 -23.03
CA MET A 1 -15.34 10.49 -22.98
C MET A 1 -15.49 9.07 -23.51
N SER A 2 -14.54 8.57 -24.32
CA SER A 2 -14.59 7.20 -24.84
C SER A 2 -14.18 6.17 -23.76
N ALA A 3 -14.64 4.93 -23.88
CA ALA A 3 -14.26 3.84 -22.96
C ALA A 3 -12.73 3.64 -22.91
N THR A 4 -12.05 3.89 -24.03
CA THR A 4 -10.59 3.83 -24.15
C THR A 4 -9.91 4.93 -23.30
N ASP A 5 -10.48 6.13 -23.24
CA ASP A 5 -9.92 7.25 -22.47
C ASP A 5 -9.97 6.96 -20.97
N HIS A 6 -11.04 6.30 -20.51
CA HIS A 6 -11.22 5.93 -19.11
C HIS A 6 -10.20 4.86 -18.67
N LEU A 7 -9.90 3.90 -19.54
CA LEU A 7 -8.94 2.82 -19.27
C LEU A 7 -7.51 3.37 -19.16
N VAL A 8 -7.11 4.23 -20.11
CA VAL A 8 -5.80 4.90 -20.10
C VAL A 8 -5.63 5.79 -18.87
N ARG A 9 -6.69 6.50 -18.45
CA ARG A 9 -6.65 7.31 -17.22
C ARG A 9 -6.45 6.45 -15.98
N LYS A 10 -7.12 5.29 -15.92
CA LYS A 10 -7.01 4.35 -14.80
C LYS A 10 -5.60 3.76 -14.66
N GLU A 11 -5.00 3.32 -15.76
CA GLU A 11 -3.63 2.80 -15.78
C GLU A 11 -2.61 3.87 -15.35
N LYS A 12 -2.76 5.12 -15.84
CA LYS A 12 -1.91 6.24 -15.43
C LYS A 12 -2.04 6.57 -13.94
N THR A 13 -3.24 6.51 -13.38
CA THR A 13 -3.45 6.72 -11.93
C THR A 13 -2.86 5.58 -11.11
N GLN A 14 -3.01 4.34 -11.59
CA GLN A 14 -2.45 3.18 -10.92
C GLN A 14 -0.93 3.27 -10.77
N ALA A 15 -0.23 3.59 -11.86
CA ALA A 15 1.23 3.76 -11.86
C ALA A 15 1.73 4.90 -10.95
N LYS A 16 0.84 5.80 -10.53
CA LYS A 16 1.15 6.88 -9.60
C LYS A 16 0.95 6.50 -8.14
N LEU A 17 0.29 5.40 -7.81
CA LEU A 17 -0.02 5.05 -6.41
C LEU A 17 0.94 4.01 -5.85
N TYR A 18 1.50 3.13 -6.67
CA TYR A 18 2.44 2.10 -6.25
C TYR A 18 3.24 1.57 -7.45
N ASP A 19 4.39 0.97 -7.16
CA ASP A 19 5.14 0.17 -8.13
C ASP A 19 5.22 -1.29 -7.66
N VAL A 20 4.63 -2.21 -8.45
CA VAL A 20 4.52 -3.63 -8.06
C VAL A 20 5.89 -4.27 -7.93
N GLU A 21 6.81 -3.96 -8.85
CA GLU A 21 8.17 -4.51 -8.84
C GLU A 21 8.88 -4.10 -7.54
N SER A 22 8.90 -2.80 -7.23
CA SER A 22 9.47 -2.28 -5.99
C SER A 22 8.86 -2.91 -4.73
N MET A 23 7.52 -3.07 -4.70
CA MET A 23 6.85 -3.71 -3.57
C MET A 23 7.27 -5.18 -3.41
N MET A 24 7.49 -5.89 -4.51
CA MET A 24 7.85 -7.31 -4.51
C MET A 24 9.33 -7.57 -4.20
N GLU A 25 10.19 -6.56 -4.35
CA GLU A 25 11.58 -6.59 -3.89
C GLU A 25 11.74 -6.37 -2.38
N MET A 26 10.68 -5.90 -1.71
CA MET A 26 10.69 -5.62 -0.28
C MET A 26 10.74 -6.90 0.57
N LYS A 27 11.52 -6.87 1.65
CA LYS A 27 11.57 -7.99 2.59
C LYS A 27 10.26 -8.11 3.35
N GLY A 28 9.84 -9.34 3.63
CA GLY A 28 8.61 -9.60 4.40
C GLY A 28 8.61 -8.95 5.79
N SER A 29 9.76 -8.80 6.44
CA SER A 29 9.89 -8.11 7.73
C SER A 29 9.65 -6.60 7.63
N GLU A 30 10.10 -5.97 6.55
CA GLU A 30 9.90 -4.54 6.28
C GLU A 30 8.43 -4.27 5.99
N ALA A 31 7.82 -5.06 5.10
CA ALA A 31 6.39 -5.03 4.81
C ALA A 31 5.53 -5.20 6.08
N ASN A 32 5.91 -6.14 6.97
CA ASN A 32 5.21 -6.34 8.25
C ASN A 32 5.32 -5.12 9.18
N GLY A 33 6.46 -4.43 9.19
CA GLY A 33 6.62 -3.16 9.91
C GLY A 33 5.61 -2.09 9.45
N TYR A 34 5.44 -1.95 8.13
CA TYR A 34 4.43 -1.03 7.57
C TYR A 34 3.00 -1.44 7.89
N VAL A 35 2.67 -2.74 7.87
CA VAL A 35 1.34 -3.22 8.29
C VAL A 35 1.04 -2.86 9.74
N ILE A 36 2.02 -3.01 10.64
CA ILE A 36 1.87 -2.64 12.05
C ILE A 36 1.65 -1.13 12.19
N LEU A 37 2.45 -0.33 11.47
CA LEU A 37 2.33 1.13 11.46
C LEU A 37 0.93 1.57 11.01
N LEU A 38 0.40 0.95 9.94
CA LEU A 38 -0.91 1.29 9.36
C LEU A 38 -2.11 0.78 10.16
N LYS A 39 -1.96 -0.30 10.95
CA LYS A 39 -3.00 -0.78 11.87
C LYS A 39 -3.12 0.09 13.12
N GLY A 40 -2.09 0.89 13.41
CA GLY A 40 -1.92 1.55 14.71
C GLY A 40 -1.56 0.55 15.80
N SER A 41 -1.09 1.05 16.96
CA SER A 41 -0.57 0.22 18.06
C SER A 41 -1.46 -1.00 18.35
N PRO A 42 -0.88 -2.19 18.61
CA PRO A 42 -1.65 -3.32 19.11
C PRO A 42 -2.43 -2.87 20.35
N PRO A 43 -3.64 -3.41 20.59
CA PRO A 43 -4.38 -3.08 21.80
C PRO A 43 -3.45 -3.27 23.00
N SER A 44 -3.21 -2.18 23.74
CA SER A 44 -2.42 -2.22 24.97
C SER A 44 -2.93 -3.37 25.84
N PRO A 45 -2.07 -4.26 26.35
CA PRO A 45 -2.47 -5.33 27.24
C PRO A 45 -2.73 -4.72 28.61
N GLU A 46 -3.86 -4.03 28.79
CA GLU A 46 -4.30 -3.57 30.09
C GLU A 46 -5.63 -4.20 30.49
N SER A 47 -5.48 -5.11 31.44
CA SER A 47 -6.39 -5.38 32.55
C SER A 47 -7.75 -5.98 32.23
N SER A 48 -7.94 -7.18 32.76
CA SER A 48 -9.20 -7.85 32.97
C SER A 48 -10.28 -6.92 33.52
N SER A 49 -11.14 -6.40 32.65
CA SER A 49 -12.43 -5.84 33.04
C SER A 49 -13.43 -6.00 31.90
N LYS A 50 -14.34 -6.96 32.09
CA LYS A 50 -15.54 -7.19 31.29
C LYS A 50 -16.27 -5.86 31.01
N LYS A 51 -16.45 -5.46 29.75
CA LYS A 51 -17.68 -4.81 29.23
C LYS A 51 -17.59 -4.39 27.75
N LYS A 52 -18.61 -4.84 27.00
CA LYS A 52 -19.22 -4.25 25.79
C LYS A 52 -18.28 -3.92 24.61
N ALA A 53 -18.53 -4.62 23.50
CA ALA A 53 -18.11 -4.25 22.15
C ALA A 53 -18.56 -2.81 21.83
N LYS A 54 -17.72 -1.84 22.15
CA LYS A 54 -17.84 -0.46 21.69
C LYS A 54 -16.93 -0.38 20.46
N LYS A 55 -17.54 -0.15 19.29
CA LYS A 55 -16.88 0.14 18.01
C LYS A 55 -15.69 1.07 18.32
N LYS A 56 -14.47 0.52 18.28
CA LYS A 56 -13.25 1.27 18.58
C LYS A 56 -13.21 2.38 17.54
N LYS A 57 -13.29 3.61 18.03
CA LYS A 57 -13.20 4.80 17.20
C LYS A 57 -11.83 4.74 16.50
N ASP A 58 -11.83 4.97 15.20
CA ASP A 58 -10.65 5.04 14.33
C ASP A 58 -9.76 6.25 14.67
N ASP A 59 -9.43 6.45 15.95
CA ASP A 59 -8.62 7.57 16.42
C ASP A 59 -7.18 7.48 15.86
N ASN A 60 -6.77 6.30 15.37
CA ASN A 60 -5.49 6.07 14.69
C ASN A 60 -5.54 6.31 13.18
N LEU A 61 -6.72 6.50 12.57
CA LEU A 61 -6.83 6.66 11.12
C LEU A 61 -6.12 7.93 10.61
N PRO A 62 -6.22 9.10 11.27
CA PRO A 62 -5.43 10.27 10.88
C PRO A 62 -3.92 10.01 10.93
N LEU A 63 -3.44 9.30 11.96
CA LEU A 63 -2.01 8.97 12.11
C LEU A 63 -1.54 7.96 11.05
N ALA A 64 -2.35 6.94 10.74
CA ALA A 64 -2.05 5.98 9.70
C ALA A 64 -2.02 6.65 8.32
N PHE A 65 -2.98 7.54 8.05
CA PHE A 65 -3.00 8.31 6.80
C PHE A 65 -1.80 9.27 6.69
N MET A 66 -1.44 9.98 7.77
CA MET A 66 -0.22 10.78 7.81
C MET A 66 1.04 9.94 7.59
N SER A 67 1.08 8.71 8.12
CA SER A 67 2.19 7.78 7.88
C SER A 67 2.32 7.39 6.40
N LEU A 68 1.20 7.37 5.66
CA LEU A 68 1.19 7.21 4.21
C LEU A 68 1.75 8.46 3.50
N THR A 69 1.09 9.61 3.67
CA THR A 69 1.35 10.80 2.84
C THR A 69 2.60 11.55 3.24
N SER A 70 2.93 11.56 4.54
CA SER A 70 4.09 12.29 5.09
C SER A 70 5.23 11.35 5.52
N GLY A 71 4.98 10.05 5.65
CA GLY A 71 5.96 9.07 6.09
C GLY A 71 6.67 8.32 4.97
N ASN A 72 7.34 7.22 5.34
CA ASN A 72 8.13 6.39 4.43
C ASN A 72 7.32 5.27 3.77
N VAL A 73 6.01 5.19 4.01
CA VAL A 73 5.21 4.04 3.52
C VAL A 73 5.11 4.06 2.00
N ILE A 74 4.78 5.22 1.41
CA ILE A 74 4.72 5.38 -0.04
C ILE A 74 6.10 5.25 -0.67
N ASP A 75 7.13 5.80 -0.02
CA ASP A 75 8.51 5.71 -0.48
C ASP A 75 8.96 4.25 -0.65
N ALA A 76 8.51 3.38 0.25
CA ALA A 76 8.78 1.95 0.19
C ALA A 76 8.07 1.26 -1.00
N CYS A 77 6.86 1.70 -1.35
CA CYS A 77 6.14 1.22 -2.53
C CYS A 77 6.79 1.59 -3.86
N PHE A 78 7.77 2.49 -3.87
CA PHE A 78 8.54 2.88 -5.06
C PHE A 78 10.04 2.54 -4.93
N GLY A 79 10.45 1.77 -3.92
CA GLY A 79 11.84 1.32 -3.79
C GLY A 79 12.83 2.42 -3.43
N VAL A 80 12.40 3.45 -2.68
CA VAL A 80 13.29 4.53 -2.25
C VAL A 80 14.15 4.07 -1.07
N VAL A 81 15.35 3.56 -1.37
CA VAL A 81 16.22 2.85 -0.39
C VAL A 81 16.90 3.75 0.66
N ASN A 82 16.90 5.08 0.52
CA ASN A 82 17.47 5.98 1.53
C ASN A 82 16.99 7.43 1.31
N PRO A 83 16.40 8.11 2.31
CA PRO A 83 16.02 9.53 2.19
C PRO A 83 17.25 10.47 2.22
N SER A 84 18.38 10.03 2.79
CA SER A 84 19.58 10.86 3.00
C SER A 84 20.45 11.11 1.76
N ARG A 85 20.29 10.35 0.68
CA ARG A 85 21.00 10.60 -0.59
C ARG A 85 20.26 11.65 -1.40
N ASN A 86 20.76 12.87 -1.52
CA ASN A 86 20.10 14.01 -2.19
C ASN A 86 19.93 13.90 -3.73
N GLY A 87 19.78 12.70 -4.29
CA GLY A 87 19.48 12.50 -5.71
C GLY A 87 17.99 12.50 -6.00
N ASP A 88 17.58 13.16 -7.08
CA ASP A 88 16.22 13.08 -7.62
C ASP A 88 16.11 11.85 -8.52
N THR A 89 15.76 10.70 -7.93
CA THR A 89 15.60 9.44 -8.67
C THR A 89 14.18 9.33 -9.23
N PRO A 90 13.94 8.55 -10.32
CA PRO A 90 12.59 8.28 -10.80
C PRO A 90 11.64 7.79 -9.70
N ALA A 91 12.11 6.84 -8.87
CA ALA A 91 11.39 6.34 -7.69
C ALA A 91 10.95 7.44 -6.72
N ARG A 92 11.84 8.38 -6.40
CA ARG A 92 11.53 9.51 -5.50
C ARG A 92 10.52 10.47 -6.11
N ARG A 93 10.62 10.74 -7.41
CA ARG A 93 9.63 11.54 -8.12
C ARG A 93 8.27 10.88 -8.08
N SER A 94 8.19 9.57 -8.40
CA SER A 94 6.93 8.82 -8.34
C SER A 94 6.34 8.80 -6.92
N ALA A 95 7.15 8.59 -5.89
CA ALA A 95 6.70 8.62 -4.49
C ALA A 95 6.19 10.01 -4.09
N ARG A 96 6.87 11.09 -4.50
CA ARG A 96 6.41 12.46 -4.28
C ARG A 96 5.10 12.74 -5.01
N ASP A 97 4.99 12.31 -6.26
CA ASP A 97 3.78 12.49 -7.07
C ASP A 97 2.60 11.70 -6.47
N ALA A 98 2.85 10.52 -5.91
CA ALA A 98 1.86 9.72 -5.18
C ALA A 98 1.37 10.44 -3.92
N LYS A 99 2.29 11.00 -3.13
CA LYS A 99 1.97 11.79 -1.92
C LYS A 99 1.13 13.01 -2.27
N ALA A 100 1.58 13.80 -3.25
CA ALA A 100 0.85 14.96 -3.74
C ALA A 100 -0.55 14.59 -4.25
N LEU A 101 -0.66 13.49 -5.00
CA LEU A 101 -1.95 13.00 -5.51
C LEU A 101 -2.94 12.67 -4.38
N LEU A 102 -2.48 12.07 -3.29
CA LEU A 102 -3.33 11.76 -2.14
C LEU A 102 -3.70 13.02 -1.34
N ASP A 103 -2.80 13.99 -1.25
CA ASP A 103 -3.04 15.27 -0.57
C ASP A 103 -4.01 16.19 -1.35
N GLU A 104 -4.05 16.07 -2.69
CA GLU A 104 -4.97 16.82 -3.57
C GLU A 104 -6.41 16.27 -3.57
N CYS A 105 -6.62 15.03 -3.12
CA CYS A 105 -7.96 14.43 -3.08
C CYS A 105 -8.82 15.08 -1.98
N ASP A 106 -10.16 15.07 -2.15
CA ASP A 106 -11.06 15.44 -1.06
C ASP A 106 -10.93 14.44 0.11
N VAL A 107 -10.19 14.85 1.14
CA VAL A 107 -9.75 13.96 2.23
C VAL A 107 -10.88 13.74 3.24
N THR A 108 -11.86 12.94 2.85
CA THR A 108 -12.88 12.38 3.77
C THR A 108 -12.30 11.22 4.59
N ASP A 109 -12.91 10.91 5.74
CA ASP A 109 -12.50 9.73 6.53
C ASP A 109 -12.66 8.42 5.73
N ALA A 110 -13.66 8.34 4.84
CA ALA A 110 -13.83 7.20 3.96
C ALA A 110 -12.68 7.06 2.96
N PHE A 111 -12.21 8.17 2.38
CA PHE A 111 -11.03 8.17 1.50
C PHE A 111 -9.77 7.76 2.26
N ARG A 112 -9.53 8.34 3.44
CA ARG A 112 -8.38 7.98 4.30
C ARG A 112 -8.39 6.49 4.61
N GLN A 113 -9.54 5.95 5.00
CA GLN A 113 -9.70 4.53 5.32
C GLN A 113 -9.43 3.65 4.10
N THR A 114 -9.87 4.09 2.91
CA THR A 114 -9.65 3.38 1.65
C THR A 114 -8.16 3.35 1.31
N ALA A 115 -7.45 4.48 1.44
CA ALA A 115 -6.01 4.55 1.23
C ALA A 115 -5.26 3.65 2.22
N VAL A 116 -5.51 3.79 3.53
CA VAL A 116 -4.88 2.96 4.57
C VAL A 116 -5.11 1.46 4.34
N ASN A 117 -6.33 1.06 3.98
CA ASN A 117 -6.62 -0.34 3.68
C ASN A 117 -5.89 -0.84 2.43
N ALA A 118 -5.85 -0.05 1.35
CA ALA A 118 -5.18 -0.44 0.11
C ALA A 118 -3.68 -0.73 0.32
N TYR A 119 -2.96 0.20 0.97
CA TYR A 119 -1.54 0.00 1.25
C TYR A 119 -1.32 -1.16 2.23
N ARG A 120 -2.15 -1.28 3.28
CA ARG A 120 -2.07 -2.41 4.23
C ARG A 120 -2.21 -3.75 3.51
N GLU A 121 -3.23 -3.89 2.67
CA GLU A 121 -3.51 -5.12 1.93
C GLU A 121 -2.42 -5.43 0.90
N GLY A 122 -1.86 -4.39 0.25
CA GLY A 122 -0.68 -4.51 -0.61
C GLY A 122 0.53 -5.09 0.13
N PHE A 123 0.87 -4.57 1.31
CA PHE A 123 1.96 -5.14 2.11
C PHE A 123 1.65 -6.54 2.63
N GLU A 124 0.39 -6.84 2.98
CA GLU A 124 -0.01 -8.20 3.36
C GLU A 124 0.17 -9.19 2.19
N ALA A 125 -0.01 -8.74 0.94
CA ALA A 125 0.30 -9.54 -0.25
C ALA A 125 1.82 -9.81 -0.38
N VAL A 126 2.66 -8.80 -0.16
CA VAL A 126 4.13 -8.94 -0.14
C VAL A 126 4.59 -9.93 0.94
N ILE A 127 4.03 -9.85 2.15
CA ILE A 127 4.34 -10.79 3.24
C ILE A 127 3.98 -12.22 2.84
N ARG A 128 2.82 -12.43 2.20
CA ARG A 128 2.43 -13.76 1.69
C ARG A 128 3.39 -14.23 0.61
N TYR A 129 3.77 -13.37 -0.34
CA TYR A 129 4.73 -13.68 -1.39
C TYR A 129 6.06 -14.17 -0.82
N GLU A 130 6.66 -13.40 0.08
CA GLU A 130 7.95 -13.72 0.72
C GLU A 130 7.88 -15.05 1.49
N LYS A 131 6.78 -15.29 2.21
CA LYS A 131 6.56 -16.53 2.94
C LYS A 131 6.43 -17.74 2.00
N GLU A 132 5.73 -17.60 0.87
CA GLU A 132 5.61 -18.69 -0.11
C GLU A 132 6.93 -18.93 -0.86
N MET A 133 7.64 -17.87 -1.23
CA MET A 133 8.97 -17.97 -1.85
C MET A 133 9.98 -18.65 -0.93
N GLY A 134 9.96 -18.34 0.37
CA GLY A 134 10.82 -18.96 1.38
C GLY A 134 10.54 -20.44 1.63
N LYS A 135 9.39 -20.97 1.20
CA LYS A 135 9.08 -22.42 1.26
C LYS A 135 9.61 -23.19 0.05
N LEU A 136 10.05 -22.51 -1.01
CA LEU A 136 10.53 -23.17 -2.21
C LEU A 136 11.96 -23.69 -1.99
N ASN A 137 12.20 -24.92 -2.43
CA ASN A 137 13.54 -25.47 -2.59
C ASN A 137 14.06 -25.21 -4.02
N CYS A 138 15.33 -25.54 -4.30
CA CYS A 138 15.95 -25.24 -5.60
C CYS A 138 15.14 -25.74 -6.81
N ILE A 139 14.56 -26.95 -6.73
CA ILE A 139 13.79 -27.56 -7.83
C ILE A 139 12.43 -26.88 -7.99
N THR A 140 11.70 -26.70 -6.89
CA THR A 140 10.35 -26.10 -6.92
C THR A 140 10.38 -24.61 -7.25
N ARG A 141 11.50 -23.92 -7.02
CA ARG A 141 11.71 -22.52 -7.40
C ARG A 141 11.59 -22.30 -8.90
N CYS A 142 12.10 -23.21 -9.73
CA CYS A 142 12.07 -23.06 -11.20
C CYS A 142 10.65 -23.14 -11.79
N PHE A 143 9.74 -23.88 -11.14
CA PHE A 143 8.39 -24.12 -11.68
C PHE A 143 7.29 -23.32 -10.98
N ARG A 144 7.45 -22.99 -9.70
CA ARG A 144 6.39 -22.35 -8.89
C ARG A 144 6.60 -20.87 -8.65
N SER A 145 7.82 -20.35 -8.82
CA SER A 145 8.12 -18.93 -8.55
C SER A 145 7.29 -17.98 -9.41
N SER A 146 7.13 -18.29 -10.70
CA SER A 146 6.31 -17.48 -11.62
C SER A 146 4.84 -17.44 -11.22
N SER A 147 4.26 -18.58 -10.82
CA SER A 147 2.87 -18.65 -10.35
C SER A 147 2.67 -17.90 -9.03
N ILE A 148 3.62 -18.02 -8.09
CA ILE A 148 3.59 -17.32 -6.81
C ILE A 148 3.70 -15.80 -7.03
N ARG A 149 4.61 -15.38 -7.91
CA ARG A 149 4.78 -13.98 -8.29
C ARG A 149 3.52 -13.42 -8.94
N ARG A 150 2.98 -14.08 -9.98
CA ARG A 150 1.78 -13.62 -10.69
C ARG A 150 0.60 -13.44 -9.73
N LYS A 151 0.40 -14.38 -8.81
CA LYS A 151 -0.65 -14.29 -7.79
C LYS A 151 -0.45 -13.07 -6.86
N ALA A 152 0.78 -12.79 -6.47
CA ALA A 152 1.08 -11.64 -5.63
C ALA A 152 0.85 -10.30 -6.37
N GLU A 153 1.24 -10.23 -7.65
CA GLU A 153 0.94 -9.08 -8.53
C GLU A 153 -0.57 -8.85 -8.63
N GLU A 154 -1.35 -9.91 -8.90
CA GLU A 154 -2.82 -9.87 -8.91
C GLU A 154 -3.41 -9.39 -7.57
N ASP A 155 -2.90 -9.90 -6.45
CA ASP A 155 -3.33 -9.50 -5.10
C ASP A 155 -3.02 -8.01 -4.82
N ILE A 156 -1.84 -7.52 -5.21
CA ILE A 156 -1.45 -6.10 -5.06
C ILE A 156 -2.37 -5.22 -5.91
N HIS A 157 -2.58 -5.56 -7.19
CA HIS A 157 -3.49 -4.81 -8.05
C HIS A 157 -4.91 -4.73 -7.49
N LYS A 158 -5.39 -5.85 -6.94
CA LYS A 158 -6.70 -5.91 -6.30
C LYS A 158 -6.78 -5.04 -5.04
N ALA A 159 -5.74 -5.03 -4.20
CA ALA A 159 -5.69 -4.21 -3.00
C ALA A 159 -5.83 -2.71 -3.30
N PHE A 160 -5.21 -2.24 -4.38
CA PHE A 160 -5.24 -0.83 -4.79
C PHE A 160 -6.43 -0.46 -5.68
N ALA A 161 -7.22 -1.42 -6.16
CA ALA A 161 -8.31 -1.16 -7.10
C ALA A 161 -9.32 -0.14 -6.57
N SER A 162 -9.72 -0.25 -5.29
CA SER A 162 -10.66 0.67 -4.65
C SER A 162 -10.08 2.07 -4.51
N LEU A 163 -8.78 2.19 -4.19
CA LEU A 163 -8.11 3.50 -4.09
C LEU A 163 -7.96 4.18 -5.45
N VAL A 164 -7.61 3.42 -6.50
CA VAL A 164 -7.53 3.94 -7.87
C VAL A 164 -8.88 4.53 -8.31
N THR A 165 -9.99 3.83 -8.01
CA THR A 165 -11.34 4.34 -8.28
C THR A 165 -11.63 5.60 -7.48
N ALA A 166 -11.38 5.59 -6.16
CA ALA A 166 -11.63 6.74 -5.29
C ALA A 166 -10.84 8.00 -5.71
N VAL A 167 -9.58 7.85 -6.15
CA VAL A 167 -8.76 8.95 -6.68
C VAL A 167 -9.26 9.44 -8.05
N GLY A 168 -9.87 8.56 -8.84
CA GLY A 168 -10.50 8.94 -10.10
C GLY A 168 -11.75 9.80 -9.89
N GLU A 169 -12.54 9.49 -8.88
CA GLU A 169 -13.79 10.16 -8.51
C GLU A 169 -13.57 11.46 -7.72
N SER A 170 -12.44 11.59 -7.01
CA SER A 170 -12.15 12.76 -6.17
C SER A 170 -11.63 14.00 -6.92
N LYS A 171 -11.29 13.87 -8.21
CA LYS A 171 -10.80 15.01 -9.00
C LYS A 171 -11.96 15.85 -9.51
N PRO A 172 -12.11 17.12 -9.08
CA PRO A 172 -13.07 18.01 -9.71
C PRO A 172 -12.71 18.18 -11.20
N GLU A 173 -13.72 18.10 -12.08
CA GLU A 173 -13.57 18.33 -13.52
C GLU A 173 -13.10 19.75 -13.86
#